data_AF-A0A1Q7JX52-F1
#
_entry.id   AF-A0A1Q7JX52-F1
#
_cell.length_a   1.000
_cell.length_b   1.000
_cell.length_c   1.000
_cell.angle_alpha   90.00
_cell.angle_beta   90.00
_cell.angle_gamma   90.00
#
_symmetry.space_group_name_H-M   'P 1'
#
loop_
_entity.id
_entity.type
_entity.pdbx_description
1 polymer ?
#
loop_
_entity_poly.entity_id
_entity_poly.type
_entity_poly.pdbx_seq_one_letter_code
_entity_poly.pdbx_strand_id
1 'polypeptide(L)'
;MPDTHFAPVGPEFKKTFDQQNFGLPLRDALNELAQRIDLLDVKFFVTAVLIQRDTGGNLAEILDNLAHVVRERFKIRRQVRVHTAHGRFTGYVLLALPAALAITLSFENPDSMDALFKEHMGQMMVMGAIVLQTVGFIWIRKVIQIEV
;
A
#
# COMPACT_ATOMS: atom_id res chain seq x y z
N MET A 1 -11.24 -12.73 -6.28
CA MET A 1 -11.78 -11.36 -6.25
C MET A 1 -11.15 -10.67 -7.44
N PRO A 2 -11.87 -10.46 -8.55
CA PRO A 2 -11.24 -10.13 -9.82
C PRO A 2 -10.92 -8.63 -9.88
N ASP A 3 -9.62 -8.33 -9.93
CA ASP A 3 -8.99 -7.40 -10.87
C ASP A 3 -9.76 -6.09 -11.12
N THR A 4 -9.71 -5.15 -10.18
CA THR A 4 -10.20 -3.78 -10.34
C THR A 4 -9.30 -2.98 -11.30
N HIS A 5 -9.36 -3.29 -12.59
CA HIS A 5 -8.98 -2.34 -13.62
C HIS A 5 -10.07 -1.25 -13.61
N PHE A 6 -9.76 -0.09 -13.04
CA PHE A 6 -10.61 1.09 -13.11
C PHE A 6 -11.04 1.28 -14.57
N ALA A 7 -12.32 1.11 -14.86
CA ALA A 7 -12.87 1.67 -16.09
C ALA A 7 -12.53 3.18 -16.06
N PRO A 8 -12.06 3.76 -17.18
CA PRO A 8 -11.70 5.17 -17.21
C PRO A 8 -12.91 5.98 -16.72
N VAL A 9 -12.71 6.99 -15.88
CA VAL A 9 -13.80 7.85 -15.37
C VAL A 9 -14.45 8.70 -16.48
N GLY A 10 -13.82 8.78 -17.66
CA GLY A 10 -14.25 9.60 -18.79
C GLY A 10 -15.72 9.43 -19.22
N PRO A 11 -16.26 8.21 -19.38
CA PRO A 11 -17.67 8.00 -19.74
C PRO A 11 -18.65 8.55 -18.69
N GLU A 12 -18.29 8.52 -17.41
CA GLU A 12 -19.13 9.06 -16.33
C GLU A 12 -19.14 10.59 -16.32
N PHE A 13 -18.02 11.23 -16.62
CA PHE A 13 -17.96 12.67 -16.87
C PHE A 13 -18.77 13.06 -18.11
N LYS A 14 -18.67 12.28 -19.20
CA LYS A 14 -19.49 12.47 -20.40
C LYS A 14 -20.98 12.37 -20.08
N LYS A 15 -21.39 11.34 -19.32
CA LYS A 15 -22.78 11.16 -18.89
C LYS A 15 -23.27 12.36 -18.06
N THR A 16 -22.42 12.86 -17.17
CA THR A 16 -22.73 14.06 -16.36
C THR A 16 -22.91 15.31 -17.22
N PHE A 17 -22.05 15.48 -18.22
CA PHE A 17 -22.17 16.56 -19.22
C PHE A 17 -23.46 16.43 -20.04
N ASP A 18 -23.79 15.22 -20.49
CA ASP A 18 -25.03 14.93 -21.22
C ASP A 18 -26.26 15.25 -20.35
N GLN A 19 -26.26 14.86 -19.07
CA GLN A 19 -27.33 15.19 -18.11
C GLN A 19 -27.54 16.70 -17.96
N GLN A 20 -26.44 17.46 -17.86
CA GLN A 20 -26.51 18.92 -17.81
C GLN A 20 -27.10 19.51 -19.10
N ASN A 21 -26.70 18.99 -20.28
CA ASN A 21 -27.25 19.43 -21.57
C ASN A 21 -28.74 19.13 -21.72
N PHE A 22 -29.23 18.05 -21.11
CA PHE A 22 -30.66 17.72 -21.05
C PHE A 22 -31.44 18.56 -20.02
N GLY A 23 -30.81 19.52 -19.36
CA GLY A 23 -31.46 20.47 -18.46
C GLY A 23 -31.42 20.07 -16.98
N LEU A 24 -30.71 19.00 -16.60
CA LEU A 24 -30.51 18.68 -15.19
C LEU A 24 -29.64 19.79 -14.54
N PRO A 25 -30.02 20.31 -13.36
CA PRO A 25 -29.19 21.29 -12.67
C PRO A 25 -27.78 20.74 -12.42
N LEU A 26 -26.75 21.55 -12.64
CA LEU A 26 -25.35 21.13 -12.46
C LEU A 26 -25.10 20.52 -11.08
N ARG A 27 -25.75 21.06 -10.04
CA ARG A 27 -25.64 20.53 -8.68
C ARG A 27 -26.09 19.08 -8.59
N ASP A 28 -27.23 18.76 -9.19
CA ASP A 28 -27.79 17.42 -9.19
C ASP A 28 -26.96 16.49 -10.08
N ALA A 29 -26.54 16.95 -11.27
CA ALA A 29 -25.67 16.18 -12.15
C ALA A 29 -24.33 15.78 -11.50
N LEU A 30 -23.68 16.72 -10.80
CA LEU A 30 -22.43 16.46 -10.08
C LEU A 30 -22.64 15.59 -8.83
N ASN A 31 -23.74 15.76 -8.11
CA ASN A 31 -24.08 14.89 -6.98
C ASN A 31 -24.33 13.45 -7.44
N GLU A 32 -25.02 13.26 -8.56
CA GLU A 32 -25.18 11.93 -9.17
C GLU A 32 -23.85 11.34 -9.61
N LEU A 33 -22.93 12.14 -10.16
CA LEU A 33 -21.56 11.68 -10.48
C LEU A 33 -20.84 11.14 -9.23
N ALA A 34 -20.91 11.84 -8.10
CA ALA A 34 -20.33 11.40 -6.83
C ALA A 34 -21.01 10.16 -6.23
N GLN A 35 -22.27 9.89 -6.59
CA GLN A 35 -22.97 8.66 -6.21
C GLN A 35 -22.57 7.49 -7.11
N ARG A 36 -22.40 7.71 -8.42
CA ARG A 36 -22.00 6.67 -9.37
C ARG A 36 -20.53 6.27 -9.23
N ILE A 37 -19.67 7.23 -8.91
CA ILE A 37 -18.24 7.00 -8.64
C ILE A 37 -17.98 7.16 -7.14
N ASP A 38 -17.97 6.04 -6.41
CA ASP A 38 -17.65 6.01 -4.99
C ASP A 38 -16.14 6.14 -4.72
N LEU A 39 -15.56 7.22 -5.23
CA LEU A 39 -14.17 7.60 -4.98
C LEU A 39 -14.13 8.88 -4.17
N LEU A 40 -13.31 8.87 -3.12
CA LEU A 40 -13.11 10.02 -2.25
C LEU A 40 -12.66 11.27 -3.04
N ASP A 41 -11.78 11.10 -4.03
CA ASP A 41 -11.27 12.19 -4.85
C ASP A 41 -12.37 12.82 -5.74
N VAL A 42 -13.34 12.02 -6.22
CA VAL A 42 -14.50 12.54 -6.99
C VAL A 42 -15.46 13.30 -6.08
N LYS A 43 -15.70 12.81 -4.86
CA LYS A 43 -16.51 13.51 -3.86
C LYS A 43 -15.89 14.86 -3.49
N PHE A 44 -14.57 14.92 -3.32
CA PHE A 44 -13.84 16.18 -3.12
C PHE A 44 -13.98 17.12 -4.32
N PHE A 45 -13.83 16.60 -5.54
CA PHE A 45 -14.00 17.37 -6.78
C PHE A 45 -15.40 18.01 -6.87
N VAL A 46 -16.45 17.21 -6.67
CA VAL A 46 -17.84 17.70 -6.71
C VAL A 46 -18.07 18.78 -5.66
N THR A 47 -17.64 18.54 -4.42
CA THR A 47 -17.78 19.51 -3.33
C THR A 47 -17.06 20.82 -3.63
N ALA A 48 -15.82 20.74 -4.13
CA ALA A 48 -15.03 21.89 -4.53
C ALA A 48 -15.74 22.72 -5.61
N VAL A 49 -16.24 22.07 -6.68
CA VAL A 49 -16.95 22.74 -7.78
C VAL A 49 -18.24 23.41 -7.30
N LEU A 50 -19.00 22.77 -6.41
CA LEU A 50 -20.26 23.33 -5.89
C LEU A 50 -20.03 24.53 -4.98
N ILE A 51 -19.09 24.44 -4.03
CA ILE A 51 -18.72 25.57 -3.15
C ILE A 51 -18.23 26.76 -3.99
N GLN A 52 -17.42 26.46 -5.00
CA GLN A 52 -16.84 27.46 -5.89
C GLN A 52 -17.92 28.14 -6.76
N ARG A 53 -18.93 27.40 -7.22
CA ARG A 53 -20.07 27.98 -7.93
C ARG A 53 -20.88 28.94 -7.06
N ASP A 54 -21.03 28.62 -5.78
CA ASP A 54 -21.80 29.46 -4.85
C ASP A 54 -21.02 30.73 -4.41
N THR A 55 -19.69 30.65 -4.31
CA THR A 55 -18.83 31.74 -3.79
C THR A 55 -18.11 32.56 -4.87
N GLY A 56 -17.99 32.07 -6.11
CA GLY A 56 -17.50 32.85 -7.26
C GLY A 56 -15.99 33.12 -7.35
N GLY A 57 -15.17 32.56 -6.47
CA GLY A 57 -13.69 32.54 -6.59
C GLY A 57 -13.06 31.79 -7.80
N ASN A 58 -11.78 31.43 -7.70
CA ASN A 58 -11.02 30.85 -8.81
C ASN A 58 -11.08 29.31 -8.85
N LEU A 59 -11.98 28.77 -9.68
CA LEU A 59 -12.10 27.33 -9.87
C LEU A 59 -10.81 26.66 -10.38
N ALA A 60 -10.04 27.34 -11.23
CA ALA A 60 -8.80 26.77 -11.77
C ALA A 60 -7.80 26.50 -10.63
N GLU A 61 -7.68 27.42 -9.68
CA GLU A 61 -6.80 27.25 -8.51
C GLU A 61 -7.24 26.09 -7.60
N ILE A 62 -8.55 25.96 -7.32
CA ILE A 62 -9.06 24.86 -6.49
C ILE A 62 -8.85 23.51 -7.17
N LEU A 63 -9.10 23.42 -8.48
CA LEU A 63 -8.88 22.20 -9.24
C LEU A 63 -7.39 21.83 -9.33
N ASP A 64 -6.50 22.81 -9.48
CA ASP A 64 -5.05 22.58 -9.45
C ASP A 64 -4.59 22.09 -8.07
N ASN A 65 -5.10 22.68 -6.99
CA ASN A 65 -4.82 22.22 -5.63
C ASN A 65 -5.31 20.78 -5.42
N LEU A 66 -6.53 20.45 -5.87
CA LEU A 66 -7.06 19.10 -5.77
C LEU A 66 -6.23 18.11 -6.60
N ALA A 67 -5.85 18.48 -7.83
CA ALA A 67 -4.99 17.67 -8.67
C ALA A 67 -3.61 17.43 -8.02
N HIS A 68 -3.06 18.44 -7.35
CA HIS A 68 -1.84 18.31 -6.56
C HIS A 68 -1.99 17.29 -5.44
N VAL A 69 -3.03 17.43 -4.61
CA VAL A 69 -3.32 16.52 -3.48
C VAL A 69 -3.52 15.08 -3.97
N VAL A 70 -4.24 14.88 -5.06
CA VAL A 70 -4.45 13.54 -5.65
C VAL A 70 -3.10 12.94 -6.11
N ARG A 71 -2.28 13.71 -6.83
CA ARG A 71 -0.95 13.24 -7.28
C ARG A 71 -0.03 12.94 -6.09
N GLU A 72 -0.09 13.75 -5.04
CA GLU A 72 0.69 13.55 -3.82
C GLU A 72 0.28 12.26 -3.10
N ARG A 73 -1.02 11.99 -2.97
CA ARG A 73 -1.54 10.70 -2.44
C ARG A 73 -1.00 9.51 -3.23
N PHE A 74 -1.01 9.57 -4.56
CA PHE A 74 -0.44 8.51 -5.39
C PHE A 74 1.07 8.37 -5.19
N LYS A 75 1.80 9.48 -5.09
CA LYS A 75 3.23 9.50 -4.83
C LYS A 75 3.57 8.84 -3.49
N ILE A 76 2.85 9.19 -2.42
CA ILE A 76 3.02 8.58 -1.09
C ILE A 76 2.75 7.08 -1.15
N ARG A 77 1.62 6.65 -1.73
CA ARG A 77 1.29 5.21 -1.88
C ARG A 77 2.39 4.44 -2.63
N ARG A 78 2.95 5.05 -3.68
CA ARG A 78 4.05 4.47 -4.45
C ARG A 78 5.34 4.41 -3.62
N GLN A 79 5.67 5.47 -2.89
CA GLN A 79 6.85 5.51 -2.02
C GLN A 79 6.76 4.46 -0.91
N VAL A 80 5.61 4.38 -0.23
CA VAL A 80 5.33 3.36 0.78
C VAL A 80 5.57 1.97 0.19
N ARG A 81 4.92 1.63 -0.93
CA ARG A 81 5.12 0.33 -1.60
C ARG A 81 6.60 0.01 -1.88
N VAL A 82 7.37 1.00 -2.34
CA VAL A 82 8.80 0.81 -2.69
C VAL A 82 9.67 0.67 -1.45
N HIS A 83 9.51 1.55 -0.46
CA HIS A 83 10.30 1.50 0.79
C HIS A 83 10.03 0.22 1.57
N THR A 84 8.77 -0.23 1.60
CA THR A 84 8.44 -1.51 2.20
C THR A 84 9.07 -2.66 1.43
N ALA A 85 9.06 -2.65 0.09
CA ALA A 85 9.69 -3.71 -0.68
C ALA A 85 11.19 -3.88 -0.33
N HIS A 86 11.90 -2.77 -0.12
CA HIS A 86 13.28 -2.80 0.35
C HIS A 86 13.39 -3.34 1.78
N GLY A 87 12.57 -2.84 2.73
CA GLY A 87 12.55 -3.33 4.11
C GLY A 87 12.24 -4.83 4.22
N ARG A 88 11.33 -5.32 3.36
CA ARG A 88 10.99 -6.74 3.22
C ARG A 88 12.19 -7.56 2.79
N PHE A 89 12.89 -7.10 1.75
CA PHE A 89 14.07 -7.79 1.23
C PHE A 89 15.15 -7.89 2.31
N THR A 90 15.46 -6.78 3.00
CA THR A 90 16.42 -6.79 4.11
C THR A 90 15.98 -7.73 5.24
N GLY A 91 14.70 -7.73 5.60
CA GLY A 91 14.15 -8.65 6.60
C GLY A 91 14.32 -10.12 6.22
N TYR A 92 14.05 -10.49 4.96
CA TYR A 92 14.27 -11.87 4.48
C TYR A 92 15.74 -12.25 4.45
N VAL A 93 16.64 -11.33 4.08
CA VAL A 93 18.09 -11.57 4.14
C VAL A 93 18.53 -11.85 5.56
N LEU A 94 18.12 -11.04 6.54
CA LEU A 94 18.45 -11.26 7.95
C LEU A 94 17.90 -12.60 8.47
N LEU A 95 16.71 -13.01 8.03
CA LEU A 95 16.15 -14.31 8.35
C LEU A 95 16.90 -15.49 7.70
N ALA A 96 17.53 -15.26 6.55
CA ALA A 96 18.32 -16.28 5.88
C ALA A 96 19.73 -16.42 6.48
N LEU A 97 20.27 -15.37 7.12
CA LEU A 97 21.65 -15.37 7.63
C LEU A 97 21.96 -16.51 8.61
N PRO A 98 21.18 -16.77 9.68
CA PRO A 98 21.49 -17.86 10.61
C PRO A 98 21.48 -19.23 9.93
N ALA A 99 20.55 -19.45 9.00
CA ALA A 99 20.49 -20.70 8.23
C ALA A 99 21.69 -20.83 7.29
N ALA A 100 22.08 -19.75 6.60
CA ALA A 100 23.25 -19.73 5.73
C ALA A 100 24.54 -20.01 6.53
N LEU A 101 24.70 -19.35 7.69
CA LEU A 101 25.85 -19.58 8.58
C LEU A 101 25.88 -21.01 9.11
N ALA A 102 24.74 -21.58 9.52
CA ALA A 102 24.67 -22.97 9.95
C ALA A 102 25.11 -23.93 8.84
N ILE A 103 24.70 -23.68 7.59
CA ILE A 103 25.11 -24.49 6.44
C ILE A 103 26.62 -24.35 6.20
N THR A 104 27.15 -23.12 6.14
CA THR A 104 28.59 -22.89 5.91
C THR A 104 29.44 -23.52 7.00
N LEU A 105 29.07 -23.34 8.27
CA LEU A 105 29.79 -23.94 9.40
C LEU A 105 29.69 -25.47 9.42
N SER A 106 28.60 -26.05 8.89
CA SER A 106 28.48 -27.50 8.75
C SER A 106 29.51 -28.09 7.77
N PHE A 107 29.91 -27.33 6.74
CA PHE A 107 30.93 -27.76 5.79
C PHE A 107 32.35 -27.45 6.25
N GLU A 108 32.57 -26.28 6.87
CA GLU A 108 33.90 -25.85 7.29
C GLU A 108 34.35 -26.47 8.62
N ASN A 109 33.44 -26.60 9.60
CA ASN A 109 33.74 -27.07 10.96
C ASN A 109 32.65 -28.03 11.49
N PRO A 110 32.59 -29.27 10.97
CA PRO A 110 31.56 -30.24 11.34
C PRO A 110 31.57 -30.56 12.84
N ASP A 111 32.74 -30.61 13.50
CA ASP A 111 32.86 -30.90 14.93
C ASP A 111 32.14 -29.85 15.81
N SER A 112 32.17 -28.57 15.43
CA SER A 112 31.45 -27.51 16.14
C SER A 112 29.94 -27.63 15.99
N MET A 113 29.49 -28.15 14.85
CA MET A 113 28.07 -28.35 14.57
C MET A 113 27.54 -29.60 15.26
N ASP A 114 28.37 -30.64 15.37
CA ASP A 114 28.05 -31.87 16.08
C ASP A 114 27.88 -31.61 17.60
N ALA A 115 28.70 -30.72 18.18
CA ALA A 115 28.53 -30.25 19.56
C ALA A 115 27.19 -29.53 19.79
N LEU A 116 26.71 -28.74 18.82
CA LEU A 116 25.40 -28.08 18.90
C LEU A 116 24.23 -29.07 18.96
N PHE A 117 24.34 -30.23 18.30
CA PHE A 117 23.28 -31.26 18.31
C PHE A 117 23.41 -32.27 19.44
N LYS A 118 24.63 -32.57 19.91
CA LYS A 118 24.89 -33.60 20.92
C LYS A 118 24.86 -33.08 22.35
N GLU A 119 25.26 -31.83 22.57
CA GLU A 119 25.25 -31.26 23.93
C GLU A 119 23.89 -30.65 24.29
N HIS A 120 23.48 -30.84 25.55
CA HIS A 120 22.22 -30.32 26.06
C HIS A 120 22.14 -28.78 25.99
N MET A 121 23.26 -28.09 26.19
CA MET A 121 23.36 -26.64 26.04
C MET A 121 23.20 -26.20 24.58
N GLY A 122 23.81 -26.93 23.64
CA GLY A 122 23.70 -26.67 22.21
C GLY A 122 22.26 -26.78 21.70
N GLN A 123 21.55 -27.83 22.13
CA GLN A 123 20.14 -28.03 21.77
C GLN A 123 19.24 -26.89 22.28
N MET A 124 19.48 -26.40 23.49
CA MET A 124 18.75 -25.23 24.04
C MET A 124 19.01 -23.96 23.23
N MET A 125 20.26 -23.72 22.81
CA MET A 125 20.61 -22.56 21.99
C MET A 125 19.96 -22.62 20.60
N VAL A 126 19.96 -23.79 19.96
CA VAL A 126 19.29 -24.01 18.66
C VAL A 126 17.79 -23.80 18.78
N MET A 127 17.15 -24.34 19.82
CA MET A 127 15.73 -24.12 20.08
C MET A 127 15.42 -22.64 20.29
N GLY A 128 16.23 -21.93 21.08
CA GLY A 128 16.10 -20.48 21.26
C GLY A 128 16.24 -19.70 19.96
N ALA A 129 17.22 -20.06 19.12
CA ALA A 129 17.41 -19.46 17.81
C ALA A 129 16.20 -19.68 16.89
N ILE A 130 15.65 -20.90 16.84
CA ILE A 130 14.45 -21.21 16.04
C ILE A 130 13.24 -20.41 16.51
N VAL A 131 13.03 -20.30 17.82
CA VAL A 131 11.93 -19.50 18.38
C VAL A 131 12.07 -18.03 18.00
N LEU A 132 13.25 -17.44 18.20
CA LEU A 132 13.54 -16.06 17.82
C LEU A 132 13.34 -15.82 16.32
N GLN A 133 13.79 -16.77 15.48
CA GLN A 133 13.64 -16.69 14.04
C GLN A 133 12.17 -16.75 13.61
N THR A 134 11.39 -17.61 14.26
CA THR A 134 9.95 -17.75 14.00
C THR A 134 9.21 -16.48 14.41
N VAL A 135 9.55 -15.91 15.56
CA VAL A 135 8.99 -14.63 16.03
C VAL A 135 9.34 -13.50 15.05
N GLY A 136 10.61 -13.41 14.63
CA GLY A 136 11.07 -12.43 13.65
C GLY A 136 10.34 -12.56 12.31
N PHE A 137 10.16 -13.79 11.83
CA PHE A 137 9.40 -14.06 10.61
C PHE A 137 7.94 -13.63 10.71
N ILE A 138 7.25 -13.97 11.81
CA ILE A 138 5.86 -13.55 12.05
C ILE A 138 5.77 -12.02 12.11
N TRP A 139 6.73 -11.37 12.76
CA TRP A 139 6.73 -9.92 12.90
C TRP A 139 6.90 -9.22 11.55
N ILE A 140 7.87 -9.68 10.74
CA ILE A 140 8.05 -9.22 9.36
C ILE A 140 6.77 -9.45 8.56
N ARG A 141 6.16 -10.64 8.62
CA ARG A 141 4.89 -10.93 7.92
C ARG A 141 3.75 -9.99 8.32
N LYS A 142 3.64 -9.63 9.60
CA LYS A 142 2.63 -8.68 10.08
C LYS A 142 2.87 -7.27 9.55
N VAL A 143 4.11 -6.78 9.59
CA VAL A 143 4.46 -5.46 9.04
C VAL A 143 4.15 -5.41 7.53
N ILE A 144 4.43 -6.49 6.82
CA ILE A 144 4.12 -6.64 5.39
C ILE A 144 2.62 -6.57 5.11
N GLN A 145 1.81 -7.27 5.89
CA GLN A 145 0.37 -7.37 5.66
C GLN A 145 -0.36 -6.03 5.89
N ILE A 146 0.18 -5.14 6.72
CA ILE A 146 -0.45 -3.85 7.04
C ILE A 146 -0.43 -2.86 5.86
N GLU A 147 0.50 -3.02 4.91
CA GLU A 147 0.63 -2.13 3.75
C GLU A 147 0.01 -2.67 2.45
N VAL A 148 -0.65 -3.83 2.49
CA VAL A 148 -1.37 -4.40 1.35
C VAL A 148 -2.87 -4.21 1.52
#